data_AF-A0A1M5T1E2-F1
#
_entry.id   AF-A0A1M5T1E2-F1
#
_cell.length_a   1.000
_cell.length_b   1.000
_cell.length_c   1.000
_cell.angle_alpha   90.00
_cell.angle_beta   90.00
_cell.angle_gamma   90.00
#
_symmetry.space_group_name_H-M   'P 1'
#
loop_
_entity.id
_entity.type
_entity.pdbx_description
1 polymer ?
#
loop_
_entity_poly.entity_id
_entity_poly.type
_entity_poly.pdbx_seq_one_letter_code
_entity_poly.pdbx_strand_id
1 'polypeptide(L)'
;MTIEAFEEILTLCYKYEVKVNLTTNGTLLKKHKDLLLSSKALRQVSISLQSYEKPEDYKDFEIYLNNVMSIVNEGRNNTNIIFELRLWNYEDEESVGNNSIKNQQALEIIKKALEISEDFYEELPKGKGIKLLSQVYLSKSYEFQWPDMSRQVISTKGSCYGLREQIGILVNGDVGIGKDSEKWAIFLGSQLKD
;
A
#
# COMPACT_ATOMS: atom_id res chain seq x y z
N MET A 1 8.10 15.50 0.79
CA MET A 1 9.09 14.83 1.65
C MET A 1 10.24 14.43 0.76
N THR A 2 11.48 14.83 1.09
CA THR A 2 12.66 14.40 0.32
C THR A 2 13.07 12.99 0.74
N ILE A 3 13.99 12.36 0.00
CA ILE A 3 14.45 11.02 0.36
C ILE A 3 15.28 11.03 1.65
N GLU A 4 16.06 12.09 1.86
CA GLU A 4 16.90 12.28 3.03
C GLU A 4 16.03 12.37 4.30
N ALA A 5 14.93 13.12 4.23
CA ALA A 5 13.96 13.20 5.32
C ALA A 5 13.31 11.84 5.62
N PHE A 6 13.07 11.02 4.59
CA PHE A 6 12.51 9.68 4.78
C PHE A 6 13.49 8.71 5.44
N GLU A 7 14.77 8.75 5.05
CA GLU A 7 15.85 7.99 5.70
C GLU A 7 16.00 8.37 7.17
N GLU A 8 15.93 9.67 7.49
CA GLU A 8 15.96 10.15 8.87
C GLU A 8 14.77 9.61 9.68
N ILE A 9 13.56 9.63 9.11
CA ILE A 9 12.37 9.05 9.75
C ILE A 9 12.59 7.57 10.06
N LEU A 10 13.10 6.78 9.11
CA LEU A 10 13.36 5.35 9.32
C LEU A 10 14.41 5.13 10.41
N THR A 11 15.46 5.96 10.44
CA THR A 11 16.51 5.91 11.46
C THR A 11 15.97 6.21 12.85
N LEU A 12 15.13 7.24 12.98
CA LEU A 12 14.47 7.59 14.24
C LEU A 12 13.50 6.49 14.69
N CYS A 13 12.69 5.95 13.77
CA CYS A 13 11.80 4.83 14.07
C CYS A 13 12.58 3.62 14.59
N TYR A 14 13.73 3.28 13.98
CA TYR A 14 14.58 2.21 14.49
C TYR A 14 15.13 2.53 15.90
N LYS A 15 15.65 3.74 16.10
CA LYS A 15 16.19 4.21 17.39
C LYS A 15 15.16 4.12 18.52
N TYR A 16 13.90 4.41 18.23
CA TYR A 16 12.79 4.39 19.20
C TYR A 16 11.94 3.12 19.13
N GLU A 17 12.44 2.06 18.47
CA GLU A 17 11.78 0.75 18.36
C GLU A 17 10.36 0.79 17.75
N VAL A 18 10.08 1.79 16.92
CA VAL A 18 8.83 1.95 16.18
C VAL A 18 8.92 1.16 14.88
N LYS A 19 7.99 0.23 14.69
CA LYS A 19 7.86 -0.54 13.45
C LYS A 19 7.14 0.29 12.39
N VAL A 20 7.70 0.31 11.18
CA VAL A 20 7.19 1.10 10.05
C VAL A 20 6.48 0.19 9.05
N ASN A 21 5.24 0.56 8.72
CA ASN A 21 4.50 0.01 7.59
C ASN A 21 4.41 1.09 6.50
N LEU A 22 5.04 0.87 5.35
CA LEU A 22 5.04 1.79 4.22
C LEU A 22 3.91 1.41 3.25
N THR A 23 3.11 2.38 2.80
CA THR A 23 2.22 2.22 1.64
C THR A 23 2.73 3.08 0.49
N THR A 24 2.84 2.51 -0.71
CA THR A 24 3.43 3.17 -1.88
C THR A 24 2.76 2.73 -3.19
N ASN A 25 2.84 3.56 -4.24
CA ASN A 25 2.44 3.18 -5.60
C ASN A 25 3.54 2.41 -6.35
N GLY A 26 4.68 2.16 -5.72
CA GLY A 26 5.76 1.33 -6.27
C GLY A 26 6.69 2.00 -7.28
N THR A 27 6.30 3.13 -7.87
CA THR A 27 7.00 3.75 -9.02
C THR A 27 8.47 4.14 -8.74
N LEU A 28 8.79 4.50 -7.50
CA LEU A 28 10.14 4.89 -7.07
C LEU A 28 10.89 3.78 -6.31
N LEU A 29 10.32 2.58 -6.18
CA LEU A 29 10.95 1.50 -5.40
C LEU A 29 12.33 1.14 -5.93
N LYS A 30 12.50 1.03 -7.25
CA LYS A 30 13.79 0.70 -7.86
C LYS A 30 14.89 1.69 -7.50
N LYS A 31 14.55 2.99 -7.44
CA LYS A 31 15.49 4.07 -7.12
C LYS A 31 15.94 4.03 -5.66
N HIS A 32 15.09 3.56 -4.76
CA HIS A 32 15.30 3.65 -3.31
C HIS A 32 15.35 2.27 -2.62
N LYS A 33 15.54 1.20 -3.39
CA LYS A 33 15.52 -0.18 -2.86
C LYS A 33 16.56 -0.40 -1.76
N ASP A 34 17.76 0.15 -1.90
CA ASP A 34 18.86 -0.11 -0.97
C ASP A 34 18.55 0.48 0.41
N LEU A 35 17.98 1.69 0.45
CA LEU A 35 17.48 2.30 1.68
C LEU A 35 16.37 1.46 2.32
N LEU A 36 15.39 1.01 1.50
CA LEU A 36 14.25 0.24 2.01
C LEU A 36 14.70 -1.11 2.58
N LEU A 37 15.53 -1.86 1.85
CA LEU A 37 15.95 -3.20 2.23
C LEU A 37 16.99 -3.22 3.36
N SER A 38 17.77 -2.14 3.53
CA SER A 38 18.69 -1.99 4.67
C SER A 38 18.01 -1.47 5.95
N SER A 39 16.78 -0.95 5.84
CA SER A 39 16.06 -0.38 6.99
C SER A 39 15.56 -1.45 7.95
N LYS A 40 16.06 -1.38 9.19
CA LYS A 40 15.65 -2.28 10.28
C LYS A 40 14.30 -1.90 10.91
N ALA A 41 13.84 -0.67 10.72
CA ALA A 41 12.52 -0.23 11.20
C ALA A 41 11.39 -0.72 10.29
N LEU A 42 11.68 -0.98 9.01
CA LEU A 42 10.68 -1.33 8.02
C LEU A 42 10.18 -2.76 8.26
N ARG A 43 8.90 -2.87 8.63
CA ARG A 43 8.22 -4.14 8.89
C ARG A 43 7.44 -4.61 7.67
N GLN A 44 6.74 -3.70 7.00
CA GLN A 44 5.87 -4.03 5.88
C GLN A 44 5.93 -2.96 4.79
N VAL A 45 5.86 -3.41 3.54
CA VAL A 45 5.70 -2.56 2.35
C VAL A 45 4.46 -3.01 1.59
N SER A 46 3.46 -2.15 1.54
CA SER A 46 2.22 -2.33 0.82
C SER A 46 2.25 -1.55 -0.49
N ILE A 47 2.21 -2.26 -1.62
CA ILE A 47 2.41 -1.72 -2.96
C ILE A 47 1.06 -1.72 -3.68
N SER A 48 0.54 -0.54 -3.97
CA SER A 48 -0.71 -0.35 -4.71
C SER A 48 -0.43 -0.43 -6.20
N LEU A 49 -0.59 -1.63 -6.77
CA LEU A 49 -0.35 -1.87 -8.20
C LEU A 49 -1.35 -1.08 -9.06
N GLN A 50 -2.53 -0.81 -8.51
CA GLN A 50 -3.57 -0.01 -9.16
C GLN A 50 -3.26 1.46 -9.37
N SER A 51 -2.35 2.04 -8.59
CA SER A 51 -1.99 3.45 -8.66
C SER A 51 -1.03 3.76 -9.82
N TYR A 52 -0.76 2.78 -10.69
CA TYR A 52 -0.03 3.02 -11.92
C TYR A 52 -0.94 3.73 -12.92
N GLU A 53 -0.87 5.07 -12.92
CA GLU A 53 -1.77 5.98 -13.65
C GLU A 53 -1.65 5.91 -15.18
N LYS A 54 -0.57 5.33 -15.72
CA LYS A 54 -0.27 5.33 -17.17
C LYS A 54 -0.02 3.95 -17.78
N PRO A 55 -0.98 3.03 -17.77
CA PRO A 55 -0.88 1.83 -18.60
C PRO A 55 -1.36 2.17 -20.02
N GLU A 56 -0.76 3.17 -20.68
CA GLU A 56 -1.02 3.41 -22.10
C GLU A 56 -0.40 2.30 -22.96
N ASP A 57 0.71 1.70 -22.49
CA ASP A 57 1.35 0.53 -23.08
C ASP A 57 1.46 -0.62 -22.04
N TYR A 58 1.02 -1.82 -22.43
CA TYR A 58 1.19 -3.06 -21.67
C TYR A 58 2.67 -3.31 -21.32
N LYS A 59 3.59 -2.94 -22.21
CA LYS A 59 5.02 -3.14 -22.01
C LYS A 59 5.57 -2.33 -20.84
N ASP A 60 5.13 -1.09 -20.68
CA ASP A 60 5.55 -0.25 -19.56
C ASP A 60 5.01 -0.79 -18.23
N PHE A 61 3.78 -1.29 -18.23
CA PHE A 61 3.20 -1.97 -17.08
C PHE A 61 3.95 -3.25 -16.71
N GLU A 62 4.32 -4.07 -17.71
CA GLU A 62 5.13 -5.26 -17.51
C GLU A 62 6.53 -4.92 -16.95
N ILE A 63 7.18 -3.88 -17.46
CA ILE A 63 8.47 -3.39 -16.93
C ILE A 63 8.31 -2.94 -15.48
N TYR A 64 7.27 -2.16 -15.17
CA TYR A 64 6.96 -1.71 -13.82
C TYR A 64 6.79 -2.90 -12.87
N LEU A 65 5.93 -3.87 -13.20
CA LEU A 65 5.70 -5.04 -12.35
C LEU A 65 6.96 -5.88 -12.19
N ASN A 66 7.72 -6.12 -13.25
CA ASN A 66 8.98 -6.87 -13.14
C ASN A 66 9.98 -6.18 -12.20
N ASN A 67 10.07 -4.84 -12.23
CA ASN A 67 10.90 -4.10 -11.29
C ASN A 67 10.40 -4.27 -9.84
N VAL A 68 9.08 -4.18 -9.61
CA VAL A 68 8.49 -4.43 -8.29
C VAL A 68 8.81 -5.85 -7.81
N MET A 69 8.57 -6.86 -8.64
CA MET A 69 8.78 -8.26 -8.30
C MET A 69 10.25 -8.59 -8.04
N SER A 70 11.18 -7.99 -8.77
CA SER A 70 12.62 -8.12 -8.50
C SER A 70 12.96 -7.64 -7.09
N ILE A 71 12.37 -6.52 -6.64
CA ILE A 71 12.64 -5.95 -5.31
C ILE A 71 11.96 -6.79 -4.23
N VAL A 72 10.75 -7.28 -4.47
CA VAL A 72 10.05 -8.19 -3.56
C VAL A 72 10.86 -9.47 -3.35
N ASN A 73 11.38 -10.08 -4.42
CA ASN A 73 12.22 -11.27 -4.33
C ASN A 73 13.54 -10.99 -3.59
N GLU A 74 14.22 -9.89 -3.90
CA GLU A 74 15.45 -9.47 -3.21
C GLU A 74 15.18 -9.23 -1.71
N GLY A 75 14.11 -8.51 -1.38
CA GLY A 75 13.71 -8.23 -0.02
C GLY A 75 13.32 -9.47 0.76
N ARG A 76 12.56 -10.38 0.16
CA ARG A 76 12.19 -11.67 0.78
C ARG A 76 13.41 -12.50 1.14
N ASN A 77 14.41 -12.55 0.25
CA ASN A 77 15.59 -13.39 0.46
C ASN A 77 16.57 -12.80 1.48
N ASN A 78 16.58 -11.47 1.65
CA ASN A 78 17.59 -10.77 2.44
C ASN A 78 17.07 -10.09 3.71
N THR A 79 15.74 -10.05 3.92
CA THR A 79 15.13 -9.28 5.01
C THR A 79 13.93 -9.98 5.63
N ASN A 80 13.45 -9.45 6.76
CA ASN A 80 12.20 -9.87 7.40
C ASN A 80 10.98 -9.02 6.99
N ILE A 81 11.12 -8.19 5.95
CA ILE A 81 10.05 -7.30 5.48
C ILE A 81 8.91 -8.13 4.90
N ILE A 82 7.68 -7.75 5.24
CA ILE A 82 6.46 -8.28 4.63
C ILE A 82 6.11 -7.41 3.41
N PHE A 83 5.89 -8.04 2.26
CA PHE A 83 5.42 -7.37 1.05
C PHE A 83 3.95 -7.71 0.83
N GLU A 84 3.13 -6.68 0.69
CA GLU A 84 1.71 -6.80 0.32
C GLU A 84 1.52 -6.17 -1.07
N LEU A 85 1.12 -6.97 -2.04
CA LEU A 85 0.75 -6.53 -3.39
C LEU A 85 -0.76 -6.27 -3.41
N ARG A 86 -1.19 -5.05 -3.75
CA ARG A 86 -2.61 -4.67 -3.80
C ARG A 86 -3.07 -4.51 -5.25
N LEU A 87 -4.07 -5.30 -5.65
CA LEU A 87 -4.69 -5.31 -6.98
C LEU A 87 -5.94 -4.42 -7.07
N TRP A 88 -6.34 -4.12 -8.31
CA TRP A 88 -7.57 -3.40 -8.64
C TRP A 88 -8.83 -4.14 -8.15
N ASN A 89 -9.86 -3.38 -7.77
CA ASN A 89 -11.16 -3.93 -7.34
C ASN A 89 -12.07 -4.30 -8.51
N TYR A 90 -13.14 -5.02 -8.16
CA TYR A 90 -14.17 -5.53 -9.06
C TYR A 90 -15.50 -4.77 -8.99
N GLU A 91 -15.63 -3.73 -8.16
CA GLU A 91 -16.96 -3.30 -7.70
C GLU A 91 -17.73 -2.31 -8.59
N ASP A 92 -17.18 -1.84 -9.72
CA ASP A 92 -17.99 -1.11 -10.72
C ASP A 92 -18.32 -2.02 -11.90
N GLU A 93 -19.60 -2.31 -12.12
CA GLU A 93 -20.14 -3.16 -13.20
C GLU A 93 -19.63 -2.75 -14.60
N GLU A 94 -19.39 -1.46 -14.84
CA GLU A 94 -18.79 -0.95 -16.10
C GLU A 94 -17.27 -1.21 -16.21
N SER A 95 -16.57 -1.36 -15.08
CA SER A 95 -15.11 -1.55 -15.02
C SER A 95 -14.68 -3.02 -14.93
N VAL A 96 -15.63 -3.95 -14.71
CA VAL A 96 -15.38 -5.38 -14.49
C VAL A 96 -14.54 -5.98 -15.62
N GLY A 97 -14.82 -5.63 -16.88
CA GLY A 97 -14.07 -6.14 -18.03
C GLY A 97 -12.60 -5.72 -18.02
N ASN A 98 -12.34 -4.42 -17.92
CA ASN A 98 -10.98 -3.87 -18.03
C ASN A 98 -10.13 -4.16 -16.79
N ASN A 99 -10.70 -4.08 -15.59
CA ASN A 99 -9.98 -4.40 -14.36
C ASN A 99 -9.69 -5.90 -14.25
N SER A 100 -10.58 -6.76 -14.75
CA SER A 100 -10.30 -8.21 -14.81
C SER A 100 -9.11 -8.52 -15.72
N ILE A 101 -9.01 -7.89 -16.89
CA ILE A 101 -7.87 -8.08 -17.81
C ILE A 101 -6.57 -7.59 -17.16
N LYS A 102 -6.56 -6.40 -16.56
CA LYS A 102 -5.37 -5.85 -15.88
C LYS A 102 -4.93 -6.71 -14.69
N ASN A 103 -5.90 -7.18 -13.90
CA ASN A 103 -5.63 -8.09 -12.80
C ASN A 103 -5.04 -9.40 -13.31
N GLN A 104 -5.63 -10.01 -14.34
CA GLN A 104 -5.12 -11.24 -14.93
C GLN A 104 -3.69 -11.08 -15.44
N GLN A 105 -3.41 -10.00 -16.17
CA GLN A 105 -2.07 -9.66 -16.64
C GLN A 105 -1.07 -9.50 -15.49
N ALA A 106 -1.45 -8.77 -14.44
CA ALA A 106 -0.61 -8.59 -13.25
C ALA A 106 -0.32 -9.94 -12.56
N LEU A 107 -1.33 -10.80 -12.47
CA LEU A 107 -1.22 -12.11 -11.84
C LEU A 107 -0.29 -13.03 -12.62
N GLU A 108 -0.36 -13.05 -13.95
CA GLU A 108 0.57 -13.84 -14.76
C GLU A 108 2.03 -13.43 -14.52
N ILE A 109 2.28 -12.12 -14.44
CA ILE A 109 3.63 -11.59 -14.15
C ILE A 109 4.05 -11.96 -12.72
N ILE A 110 3.16 -11.81 -11.73
CA ILE A 110 3.44 -12.17 -10.33
C ILE A 110 3.73 -13.67 -10.20
N LYS A 111 2.90 -14.54 -10.79
CA LYS A 111 3.06 -16.00 -10.78
C LYS A 111 4.40 -16.40 -11.38
N LYS A 112 4.72 -15.86 -12.56
CA LYS A 112 6.00 -16.12 -13.23
C LYS A 112 7.18 -15.65 -12.40
N ALA A 113 7.12 -14.46 -11.82
CA ALA A 113 8.23 -13.90 -11.04
C ALA A 113 8.42 -14.55 -9.67
N LEU A 114 7.37 -15.13 -9.09
CA LEU A 114 7.40 -15.85 -7.82
C LEU A 114 7.50 -17.37 -7.97
N GLU A 115 7.56 -17.87 -9.21
CA GLU A 115 7.59 -19.31 -9.54
C GLU A 115 6.40 -20.09 -8.93
N ILE A 116 5.22 -19.46 -8.91
CA ILE A 116 3.98 -20.07 -8.37
C ILE A 116 3.25 -20.83 -9.49
N SER A 117 3.11 -22.14 -9.33
CA SER A 117 2.41 -23.02 -10.29
C SER A 117 0.89 -23.05 -10.11
N GLU A 118 0.41 -22.76 -8.91
CA GLU A 118 -1.00 -22.87 -8.53
C GLU A 118 -1.81 -21.62 -8.95
N ASP A 119 -3.06 -21.81 -9.37
CA ASP A 119 -3.99 -20.72 -9.59
C ASP A 119 -4.62 -20.28 -8.26
N PHE A 120 -4.63 -18.98 -7.98
CA PHE A 120 -5.11 -18.42 -6.72
C PHE A 120 -6.10 -17.24 -6.89
N TYR A 121 -6.57 -17.01 -8.12
CA TYR A 121 -7.39 -15.83 -8.43
C TYR A 121 -8.79 -15.86 -7.81
N GLU A 122 -9.43 -17.04 -7.82
CA GLU A 122 -10.79 -17.23 -7.29
C GLU A 122 -10.85 -17.18 -5.75
N GLU A 123 -9.71 -17.36 -5.08
CA GLU A 123 -9.63 -17.43 -3.63
C GLU A 123 -9.44 -16.08 -2.94
N LEU A 124 -9.22 -14.99 -3.69
CA LEU A 124 -8.90 -13.68 -3.11
C LEU A 124 -10.06 -13.11 -2.27
N PRO A 125 -10.01 -13.19 -0.92
CA PRO A 125 -11.10 -12.74 -0.09
C PRO A 125 -11.13 -11.21 -0.03
N LYS A 126 -12.30 -10.64 0.22
CA LYS A 126 -12.41 -9.20 0.54
C LYS A 126 -11.60 -8.92 1.81
N GLY A 127 -10.65 -7.98 1.74
CA GLY A 127 -9.86 -7.55 2.89
C GLY A 127 -8.51 -8.27 3.03
N LYS A 128 -8.39 -9.22 3.97
CA LYS A 128 -7.12 -9.71 4.58
C LYS A 128 -6.05 -10.28 3.63
N GLY A 129 -6.34 -10.37 2.33
CA GLY A 129 -5.44 -10.92 1.32
C GLY A 129 -5.18 -12.41 1.49
N ILE A 130 -4.49 -12.99 0.51
CA ILE A 130 -3.97 -14.36 0.54
C ILE A 130 -2.46 -14.32 0.68
N LYS A 131 -1.89 -15.36 1.29
CA LYS A 131 -0.45 -15.55 1.35
C LYS A 131 0.00 -16.25 0.06
N LEU A 132 0.87 -15.61 -0.71
CA LEU A 132 1.46 -16.20 -1.91
C LEU A 132 2.71 -17.03 -1.55
N LEU A 133 3.59 -16.45 -0.74
CA LEU A 133 4.83 -17.07 -0.26
C LEU A 133 5.12 -16.62 1.17
N SER A 134 6.19 -17.14 1.78
CA SER A 134 6.71 -16.51 3.00
C SER A 134 6.94 -15.02 2.76
N GLN A 135 6.35 -14.19 3.63
CA GLN A 135 6.43 -12.72 3.61
C GLN A 135 5.81 -12.02 2.39
N VAL A 136 5.16 -12.73 1.47
CA VAL A 136 4.52 -12.12 0.29
C VAL A 136 3.02 -12.42 0.31
N TYR A 137 2.23 -11.35 0.32
CA TYR A 137 0.77 -11.39 0.35
C TYR A 137 0.19 -10.64 -0.83
N LEU A 138 -0.99 -11.07 -1.26
CA LEU A 138 -1.77 -10.43 -2.31
C LEU A 138 -3.15 -10.07 -1.77
N SER A 139 -3.58 -8.83 -1.97
CA SER A 139 -4.88 -8.36 -1.51
C SER A 139 -5.63 -7.60 -2.61
N LYS A 140 -6.96 -7.57 -2.47
CA LYS A 140 -7.83 -6.64 -3.21
C LYS A 140 -8.05 -5.44 -2.31
N SER A 141 -7.73 -4.24 -2.79
CA SER A 141 -7.85 -3.02 -1.98
C SER A 141 -8.80 -2.04 -2.63
N TYR A 142 -9.88 -1.72 -1.94
CA TYR A 142 -10.82 -0.66 -2.30
C TYR A 142 -10.10 0.64 -2.65
N GLU A 143 -10.59 1.33 -3.69
CA GLU A 143 -10.21 2.72 -3.85
C GLU A 143 -10.63 3.44 -2.57
N PHE A 144 -9.65 4.05 -1.91
CA PHE A 144 -9.92 4.78 -0.70
C PHE A 144 -10.67 6.05 -1.07
N GLN A 145 -11.96 6.05 -0.80
CA GLN A 145 -12.78 7.24 -0.91
C GLN A 145 -12.71 7.98 0.41
N TRP A 146 -12.31 9.25 0.34
CA TRP A 146 -12.38 10.12 1.50
C TRP A 146 -13.83 10.17 2.00
N PRO A 147 -14.03 10.22 3.33
CA PRO A 147 -15.35 10.50 3.89
C PRO A 147 -15.89 11.77 3.24
N ASP A 148 -17.17 11.79 2.89
CA ASP A 148 -17.85 12.98 2.38
C ASP A 148 -19.23 13.05 3.03
N MET A 149 -19.56 14.20 3.61
CA MET A 149 -20.84 14.48 4.24
C MET A 149 -22.01 14.48 3.26
N SER A 150 -21.75 14.66 1.96
CA SER A 150 -22.75 14.60 0.89
C SER A 150 -23.15 13.16 0.52
N ARG A 151 -22.37 12.16 0.97
CA ARG A 151 -22.59 10.76 0.64
C ARG A 151 -23.81 10.19 1.38
N GLN A 152 -24.47 9.22 0.74
CA GLN A 152 -25.53 8.45 1.40
C GLN A 152 -25.01 7.76 2.67
N VAL A 153 -25.82 7.82 3.73
CA VAL A 153 -25.51 7.18 5.02
C VAL A 153 -25.45 5.66 4.83
N ILE A 154 -24.25 5.10 4.98
CA ILE A 154 -23.99 3.67 4.83
C ILE A 154 -24.50 2.89 6.08
N SER A 155 -24.32 3.45 7.27
CA SER A 155 -24.80 2.86 8.54
C SER A 155 -24.91 3.93 9.63
N THR A 156 -25.89 3.79 10.53
CA THR A 156 -26.04 4.60 11.74
C THR A 156 -25.52 3.90 13.00
N LYS A 157 -24.98 2.67 12.87
CA LYS A 157 -24.39 1.88 13.97
C LYS A 157 -23.02 1.36 13.55
N GLY A 158 -22.03 1.50 14.44
CA GLY A 158 -20.68 0.97 14.22
C GLY A 158 -19.67 1.49 15.24
N SER A 159 -18.46 0.95 15.17
CA SER A 159 -17.30 1.41 15.93
C SER A 159 -16.20 1.83 14.97
N CYS A 160 -15.60 2.99 15.17
CA CYS A 160 -14.46 3.45 14.39
C CYS A 160 -13.15 3.12 15.11
N TYR A 161 -12.42 2.11 14.63
CA TYR A 161 -11.10 1.79 15.15
C TYR A 161 -10.08 2.89 14.87
N GLY A 162 -10.21 3.59 13.73
CA GLY A 162 -9.33 4.73 13.40
C GLY A 162 -9.45 5.86 14.43
N LEU A 163 -10.65 6.12 14.96
CA LEU A 163 -10.84 7.12 16.00
C LEU A 163 -10.26 6.72 17.37
N ARG A 164 -9.99 5.42 17.59
CA ARG A 164 -9.58 4.87 18.88
C ARG A 164 -8.10 4.50 18.95
N GLU A 165 -7.57 3.96 17.86
CA GLU A 165 -6.29 3.25 17.84
C GLU A 165 -5.26 3.93 16.93
N GLN A 166 -5.62 5.06 16.29
CA GLN A 166 -4.76 5.73 15.30
C GLN A 166 -4.71 7.23 15.54
N ILE A 167 -3.56 7.81 15.21
CA ILE A 167 -3.37 9.25 15.07
C ILE A 167 -2.75 9.50 13.71
N GLY A 168 -3.12 10.61 13.08
CA GLY A 168 -2.49 11.08 11.86
C GLY A 168 -1.66 12.33 12.15
N ILE A 169 -0.52 12.42 11.49
CA ILE A 169 0.38 13.57 11.53
C ILE A 169 0.60 14.02 10.07
N LEU A 170 0.24 15.26 9.74
CA LEU A 170 0.48 15.82 8.41
C LEU A 170 1.88 16.42 8.29
N VAL A 171 2.30 16.67 7.05
CA VAL A 171 3.58 17.30 6.70
C VAL A 171 3.78 18.68 7.34
N ASN A 172 2.71 19.41 7.66
CA ASN A 172 2.77 20.69 8.36
C ASN A 172 2.80 20.54 9.90
N GLY A 173 2.95 19.31 10.41
CA GLY A 173 3.00 19.02 11.84
C GLY A 173 1.64 18.92 12.53
N ASP A 174 0.53 19.12 11.80
CA ASP A 174 -0.80 18.99 12.38
C ASP A 174 -1.09 17.54 12.78
N VAL A 175 -1.54 17.37 14.01
CA VAL A 175 -1.90 16.08 14.60
C VAL A 175 -3.42 16.02 14.72
N GLY A 176 -4.01 14.91 14.29
CA GLY A 176 -5.44 14.70 14.42
C GLY A 176 -5.86 13.25 14.31
N ILE A 177 -7.16 13.00 14.50
CA ILE A 177 -7.77 11.69 14.47
C ILE A 177 -8.93 11.72 13.48
N GLY A 178 -8.93 10.79 12.53
CA GLY A 178 -9.89 10.77 11.42
C GLY A 178 -9.70 11.99 10.52
N LYS A 179 -9.55 11.81 9.21
CA LYS A 179 -9.41 12.93 8.27
C LYS A 179 -10.47 12.80 7.19
N ASP A 180 -11.24 13.85 7.00
CA ASP A 180 -12.05 14.09 5.81
C ASP A 180 -11.14 14.71 4.72
N SER A 181 -11.61 14.75 3.47
CA SER A 181 -11.01 15.43 2.33
C SER A 181 -10.31 16.77 2.67
N GLU A 182 -10.87 17.58 3.57
CA GLU A 182 -10.32 18.93 3.88
C GLU A 182 -9.85 19.13 5.33
N LYS A 183 -10.34 18.37 6.31
CA LYS A 183 -10.12 18.66 7.74
C LYS A 183 -9.96 17.40 8.59
N TRP A 184 -9.26 17.53 9.71
CA TRP A 184 -9.31 16.53 10.77
C TRP A 184 -10.72 16.47 11.35
N ALA A 185 -11.26 15.26 11.52
CA ALA A 185 -12.47 15.02 12.28
C ALA A 185 -12.27 15.43 13.75
N ILE A 186 -11.07 15.20 14.29
CA ILE A 186 -10.63 15.74 15.58
C ILE A 186 -9.20 16.27 15.42
N PHE A 187 -9.01 17.59 15.54
CA PHE A 187 -7.68 18.20 15.59
C PHE A 187 -7.14 18.17 17.03
N LEU A 188 -5.92 17.67 17.22
CA LEU A 188 -5.29 17.49 18.53
C LEU A 188 -4.20 18.54 18.82
N GLY A 189 -3.70 19.26 17.81
CA GLY A 189 -2.64 20.25 17.97
C GLY A 189 -1.60 20.19 16.84
N SER A 190 -0.52 20.96 16.96
CA SER A 190 0.57 20.96 15.99
C SER A 190 1.90 20.73 16.70
N GLN A 191 2.74 19.86 16.14
CA GLN A 191 4.09 19.57 16.68
C GLN A 191 5.15 20.57 16.21
N LEU A 192 4.80 21.48 15.29
CA LEU A 192 5.73 22.45 14.70
C LEU A 192 5.41 23.90 15.11
N LYS A 193 4.48 24.11 16.03
CA LYS A 193 4.16 25.43 16.57
C LYS A 193 4.65 25.52 18.02
N ASP A 194 5.74 26.25 18.19
CA ASP A 194 6.04 26.95 19.44
C ASP A 194 5.09 28.14 19.62
#